data_AF-I4YS92-F1
#
_entry.id   AF-I4YS92-F1
#
_cell.length_a   1.000
_cell.length_b   1.000
_cell.length_c   1.000
_cell.angle_alpha   90.00
_cell.angle_beta   90.00
_cell.angle_gamma   90.00
#
_symmetry.space_group_name_H-M   'P 1'
#
loop_
_entity.id
_entity.type
_entity.pdbx_description
1 polymer ?
#
loop_
_entity_poly.entity_id
_entity_poly.type
_entity_poly.pdbx_seq_one_letter_code
_entity_poly.pdbx_strand_id
1 'polypeptide(L)' 'MIDPDNITHGTPDAYRQYLAEVLWFAQIQADLGSTYAAIGDDAGLEYAVRRLVAYLRSVIAALSDLKTMKEDGHAR' A
#
# COMPACT_ATOMS: atom_id res chain seq x y z
N MET A 1 8.39 -11.35 16.09
CA MET A 1 8.50 -10.46 17.26
C MET A 1 8.86 -9.10 16.70
N ILE A 2 7.95 -8.13 16.77
CA ILE A 2 8.20 -6.75 16.33
C ILE A 2 8.83 -6.04 17.52
N ASP A 3 10.06 -5.56 17.37
CA ASP A 3 10.72 -4.74 18.38
C ASP A 3 9.94 -3.43 18.55
N PRO A 4 9.37 -3.14 19.74
CA PRO A 4 8.57 -1.95 19.97
C PRO A 4 9.39 -0.65 19.94
N ASP A 5 10.72 -0.74 20.02
CA ASP A 5 11.64 0.42 20.02
C ASP A 5 12.22 0.76 18.64
N ASN A 6 11.92 -0.02 17.59
CA ASN A 6 12.39 0.28 16.23
C ASN A 6 11.29 0.84 15.35
N ILE A 7 10.55 1.81 15.86
CA ILE A 7 9.63 2.61 15.05
C ILE A 7 10.48 3.66 14.33
N THR A 8 11.23 3.24 13.31
CA THR A 8 12.07 4.12 12.49
C THR A 8 11.18 4.93 11.53
N HIS A 9 10.42 5.87 12.06
CA HIS A 9 9.65 6.81 11.24
C HIS A 9 10.58 7.57 10.30
N GLY A 10 10.25 7.58 9.00
CA GLY A 10 11.01 8.35 8.01
C GLY A 10 12.37 7.73 7.64
N THR A 11 12.51 6.41 7.62
CA THR A 11 13.67 5.76 6.96
C THR A 11 13.26 5.05 5.67
N PRO A 12 14.18 4.87 4.69
CA PRO A 12 13.83 4.24 3.43
C PRO A 12 13.29 2.82 3.63
N ASP A 13 13.78 2.11 4.66
CA ASP A 13 13.32 0.77 5.00
C ASP A 13 11.92 0.75 5.59
N ALA A 14 11.56 1.72 6.44
CA ALA A 14 10.19 1.85 6.94
C ALA A 14 9.18 2.13 5.80
N TYR A 15 9.55 2.98 4.84
CA TYR A 15 8.72 3.18 3.63
C TYR A 15 8.56 1.90 2.82
N ARG A 16 9.63 1.11 2.63
CA ARG A 16 9.54 -0.17 1.91
C ARG A 16 8.65 -1.17 2.63
N GLN A 17 8.73 -1.26 3.96
CA GLN A 17 7.88 -2.12 4.78
C GLN A 17 6.40 -1.71 4.65
N TYR A 18 6.12 -0.41 4.78
CA TYR A 18 4.78 0.13 4.59
C TYR A 18 4.24 -0.16 3.18
N LEU A 19 5.05 0.08 2.13
CA LEU A 19 4.67 -0.21 0.75
C LEU A 19 4.32 -1.68 0.55
N ALA A 20 5.11 -2.60 1.12
CA ALA A 20 4.85 -4.04 1.04
C ALA A 20 3.52 -4.42 1.73
N GLU A 21 3.25 -3.87 2.91
CA GLU A 21 2.02 -4.11 3.65
C GLU A 21 0.78 -3.59 2.89
N VAL A 22 0.84 -2.36 2.38
CA VAL A 22 -0.30 -1.78 1.65
C VAL A 22 -0.53 -2.46 0.30
N LEU A 23 0.52 -2.89 -0.39
CA LEU A 23 0.41 -3.69 -1.61
C LEU A 23 -0.24 -5.06 -1.35
N TRP A 24 0.02 -5.68 -0.21
CA TRP A 24 -0.66 -6.92 0.18
C TRP A 24 -2.17 -6.71 0.36
N PHE A 25 -2.58 -5.60 0.99
CA PHE A 25 -4.01 -5.26 1.05
C PHE A 25 -4.62 -5.00 -0.33
N ALA A 26 -3.91 -4.33 -1.22
CA ALA A 26 -4.35 -4.11 -2.60
C ALA A 26 -4.56 -5.45 -3.33
N GLN A 27 -3.63 -6.41 -3.18
CA GLN A 27 -3.75 -7.74 -3.75
C GLN A 27 -5.03 -8.46 -3.27
N ILE A 28 -5.32 -8.44 -1.97
CA ILE A 28 -6.56 -9.04 -1.42
C ILE A 28 -7.81 -8.44 -2.08
N GLN A 29 -7.85 -7.11 -2.26
CA GLN A 29 -9.00 -6.46 -2.88
C GLN A 29 -9.13 -6.79 -4.36
N ALA A 30 -8.02 -7.01 -5.07
CA ALA A 30 -8.05 -7.47 -6.46
C ALA A 30 -8.62 -8.89 -6.55
N ASP A 31 -8.17 -9.81 -5.69
CA ASP A 31 -8.66 -11.20 -5.64
C ASP A 31 -10.16 -11.25 -5.29
N LEU A 32 -10.59 -10.45 -4.32
CA LEU A 32 -12.01 -10.30 -3.97
C LEU A 32 -12.84 -9.73 -5.12
N GLY A 33 -12.34 -8.68 -5.79
CA GLY A 33 -13.00 -8.09 -6.95
C GLY A 33 -13.22 -9.11 -8.07
N SER A 34 -12.20 -9.92 -8.37
CA SER A 34 -12.34 -11.02 -9.35
C SER A 34 -13.36 -12.06 -8.91
N THR A 35 -13.40 -12.40 -7.62
CA THR A 35 -14.39 -13.34 -7.07
C THR A 35 -15.81 -12.79 -7.19
N TYR A 36 -16.04 -11.54 -6.79
CA TYR A 36 -17.35 -10.90 -6.85
C TYR A 36 -17.87 -10.75 -8.28
N ALA A 37 -16.99 -10.40 -9.22
CA ALA A 37 -17.32 -10.40 -10.65
C ALA A 37 -17.74 -11.79 -11.15
N ALA A 38 -17.05 -12.86 -10.71
CA ALA A 38 -17.35 -14.22 -11.14
C ALA A 38 -18.70 -14.75 -10.63
N ILE A 39 -19.15 -14.29 -9.45
CA ILE A 39 -20.42 -14.71 -8.84
C ILE A 39 -21.58 -13.75 -9.08
N GLY A 40 -21.35 -12.63 -9.79
CA GLY A 40 -22.37 -11.61 -10.08
C GLY A 40 -22.76 -10.74 -8.86
N ASP A 41 -21.84 -10.58 -7.90
CA ASP A 41 -22.05 -9.68 -6.76
C ASP A 41 -21.52 -8.28 -7.08
N ASP A 42 -22.35 -7.47 -7.71
CA ASP A 42 -21.98 -6.13 -8.17
C ASP A 42 -21.67 -5.16 -7.01
N ALA A 43 -22.35 -5.32 -5.87
CA ALA A 43 -22.12 -4.48 -4.69
C ALA A 43 -20.76 -4.77 -4.04
N GLY A 44 -20.44 -6.06 -3.90
CA GLY A 44 -19.12 -6.52 -3.45
C GLY A 44 -18.01 -6.07 -4.40
N LEU A 45 -18.24 -6.19 -5.72
CA LEU A 45 -17.31 -5.76 -6.75
C LEU A 45 -17.02 -4.26 -6.65
N GLU A 46 -18.05 -3.41 -6.58
CA GLU A 46 -17.88 -1.97 -6.47
C GLU A 46 -17.04 -1.61 -5.23
N TYR A 47 -17.37 -2.23 -4.09
CA TYR A 47 -16.65 -1.99 -2.84
C TYR A 47 -15.17 -2.40 -2.93
N ALA A 48 -14.90 -3.59 -3.44
CA ALA A 48 -13.54 -4.11 -3.60
C ALA A 48 -12.70 -3.21 -4.53
N VAL A 49 -13.26 -2.77 -5.65
CA VAL A 49 -12.58 -1.85 -6.58
C VAL A 49 -12.27 -0.50 -5.92
N ARG A 50 -13.23 0.08 -5.19
CA ARG A 50 -12.99 1.35 -4.46
C ARG A 50 -11.88 1.23 -3.43
N ARG A 51 -11.82 0.12 -2.69
CA ARG A 51 -10.76 -0.15 -1.71
C ARG A 51 -9.41 -0.38 -2.38
N LEU A 52 -9.35 -1.14 -3.47
CA LEU A 52 -8.15 -1.32 -4.28
C LEU A 52 -7.57 0.03 -4.71
N VAL A 53 -8.40 0.92 -5.26
CA VAL A 53 -7.97 2.27 -5.66
C VAL A 53 -7.44 3.07 -4.48
N ALA A 54 -8.07 3.00 -3.31
CA ALA A 54 -7.60 3.70 -2.12
C ALA A 54 -6.21 3.22 -1.68
N TYR A 55 -5.98 1.91 -1.68
CA TYR A 55 -4.67 1.35 -1.35
C TYR A 55 -3.60 1.73 -2.38
N LEU A 56 -3.91 1.68 -3.67
CA LEU A 56 -2.97 2.08 -4.72
C LEU A 56 -2.61 3.58 -4.64
N ARG A 57 -3.57 4.46 -4.30
CA ARG A 57 -3.30 5.88 -4.07
C ARG A 57 -2.34 6.09 -2.89
N SER A 58 -2.54 5.36 -1.81
CA SER A 58 -1.64 5.39 -0.63
C SER A 58 -0.24 4.90 -0.99
N VAL A 59 -0.12 3.81 -1.76
CA VAL A 59 1.17 3.30 -2.28
C VAL A 59 1.89 4.35 -3.12
N ILE A 60 1.19 5.02 -4.05
CA ILE A 60 1.78 6.05 -4.90
C ILE A 60 2.31 7.23 -4.08
N ALA A 61 1.55 7.68 -3.07
CA ALA A 61 1.99 8.74 -2.18
C ALA A 61 3.25 8.36 -1.40
N ALA A 62 3.25 7.20 -0.73
CA ALA A 62 4.42 6.73 0.02
C ALA A 62 5.64 6.44 -0.87
N LEU A 63 5.43 6.02 -2.11
CA LEU A 63 6.52 5.82 -3.06
C LEU A 63 7.13 7.16 -3.49
N SER A 64 6.33 8.22 -3.60
CA SER A 64 6.80 9.58 -3.84
C SER A 64 7.67 10.05 -2.67
N ASP A 65 7.19 9.90 -1.44
CA ASP A 65 7.94 10.28 -0.23
C ASP A 65 9.28 9.53 -0.13
N LEU A 66 9.30 8.23 -0.43
CA LEU A 66 10.53 7.43 -0.47
C LEU A 66 11.54 7.96 -1.49
N LYS A 67 11.09 8.47 -2.64
CA LYS A 67 11.98 9.06 -3.65
C LYS A 67 12.55 10.39 -3.16
N THR A 68 11.69 11.28 -2.69
CA THR A 68 12.10 12.59 -2.15
C THR A 68 13.11 12.43 -1.02
N MET A 69 12.89 11.50 -0.11
CA MET A 69 13.81 11.28 1.00
C MET A 69 15.19 10.75 0.57
N LYS A 70 15.27 9.99 -0.51
CA LYS A 70 16.56 9.58 -1.09
C LYS A 70 17.28 10.76 -1.74
N GLU A 71 16.54 11.63 -2.42
CA GLU A 71 17.09 12.82 -3.07
C GLU A 71 17.63 13.81 -2.03
N ASP A 72 16.87 14.08 -0.97
CA ASP A 72 17.29 14.96 0.13
C ASP A 72 18.46 14.39 0.94
N GLY A 73 18.54 13.06 1.07
CA GLY A 73 19.65 12.36 1.73
C GLY A 73 20.97 12.39 0.95
N HIS A 74 20.95 12.72 -0.35
CA HIS A 74 22.15 12.89 -1.19
C HIS A 74 22.68 14.33 -1.21
N ALA A 75 22.01 15.27 -0.53
CA ALA A 75 22.43 16.67 -0.42
C ALA A 75 23.28 16.98 0.83
N ARG A 76 23.81 15.96 1.52
CA ARG A 76 24.74 16.09 2.65
C ARG A 76 25.99 15.25 2.48
#